data_AF-A0AAE3DZ16-F1
#
_entry.id   AF-A0AAE3DZ16-F1
#
_cell.length_a   1.000
_cell.length_b   1.000
_cell.length_c   1.000
_cell.angle_alpha   90.00
_cell.angle_beta   90.00
_cell.angle_gamma   90.00
#
_symmetry.space_group_name_H-M   'P 1'
#
loop_
_entity.id
_entity.type
_entity.pdbx_description
1 polymer ?
#
loop_
_entity_poly.entity_id
_entity_poly.type
_entity_poly.pdbx_seq_one_letter_code
_entity_poly.pdbx_strand_id
1 'polypeptide(L)' 'MNNLMKEVGELQNNYQKLRDERRMTKKAICDLVIPFRDKYNLTDLQALQIARNELSMSEIAELLN' A
#
# COMPACT_ATOMS: atom_id res chain seq x y z
N MET A 1 10.54 13.08 -0.63
CA MET A 1 9.72 12.88 0.59
C MET A 1 8.26 13.30 0.44
N ASN A 2 7.93 14.53 0.03
CA ASN A 2 6.51 14.97 -0.07
C ASN A 2 5.64 14.11 -1.02
N ASN A 3 6.22 13.51 -2.06
CA ASN A 3 5.48 12.63 -2.96
C ASN A 3 5.29 11.21 -2.39
N LEU A 4 6.24 10.72 -1.59
CA LEU A 4 6.22 9.37 -1.03
C LEU A 4 5.10 9.20 0.01
N MET A 5 5.01 10.12 0.97
CA MET A 5 3.95 10.08 1.99
C MET A 5 2.56 10.21 1.37
N LYS A 6 2.45 11.00 0.30
CA LYS A 6 1.21 11.14 -0.46
C LYS A 6 0.81 9.82 -1.13
N GLU A 7 1.74 9.15 -1.80
CA GLU A 7 1.49 7.87 -2.45
C GLU A 7 1.14 6.76 -1.45
N VAL A 8 1.81 6.71 -0.29
CA VAL A 8 1.47 5.79 0.80
C VAL A 8 0.05 6.06 1.31
N GLY A 9 -0.28 7.33 1.56
CA GLY A 9 -1.62 7.72 2.00
C GLY A 9 -2.71 7.41 0.96
N GLU A 10 -2.42 7.59 -0.32
CA GLU A 10 -3.34 7.22 -1.42
C GLU A 10 -3.55 5.71 -1.48
N LEU A 11 -2.49 4.90 -1.34
CA LEU A 11 -2.58 3.44 -1.29
C LEU A 11 -3.47 2.98 -0.12
N GLN A 12 -3.21 3.50 1.08
CA GLN A 12 -3.96 3.15 2.30
C GLN A 12 -5.43 3.56 2.20
N ASN A 13 -5.70 4.76 1.71
CA ASN A 13 -7.08 5.24 1.50
C ASN A 13 -7.84 4.39 0.48
N ASN A 14 -7.20 4.01 -0.62
CA ASN A 14 -7.83 3.16 -1.64
C ASN A 14 -8.07 1.73 -1.13
N TYR A 15 -7.15 1.20 -0.32
CA TYR A 15 -7.36 -0.09 0.34
C TYR A 15 -8.55 -0.05 1.30
N GLN A 16 -8.65 1.01 2.11
CA GLN A 16 -9.76 1.20 3.03
C GLN A 16 -11.10 1.35 2.29
N LYS A 17 -11.14 2.06 1.16
CA LYS A 17 -12.35 2.14 0.30
C LYS A 17 -12.79 0.77 -0.21
N LEU A 18 -11.87 -0.07 -0.69
CA LEU A 18 -12.21 -1.42 -1.13
C LEU A 18 -12.83 -2.25 0.00
N ARG A 19 -12.34 -2.08 1.23
CA ARG A 19 -12.89 -2.72 2.44
C ARG A 19 -14.28 -2.21 2.78
N ASP A 20 -14.47 -0.90 2.81
CA ASP A 20 -15.74 -0.25 3.17
C ASP A 20 -16.84 -0.57 2.16
N GLU A 21 -16.50 -0.62 0.87
CA GLU A 21 -17.43 -0.96 -0.21
C GLU A 21 -17.64 -2.48 -0.37
N ARG A 22 -16.99 -3.31 0.46
CA ARG A 22 -17.02 -4.79 0.36
C ARG A 22 -16.57 -5.33 -1.00
N ARG A 23 -15.64 -4.63 -1.67
CA ARG A 23 -15.08 -4.98 -3.00
C ARG A 23 -13.72 -5.69 -2.92
N MET A 24 -13.40 -6.29 -1.78
CA MET A 24 -12.14 -6.97 -1.45
C MET A 24 -11.95 -8.31 -2.19
N THR A 25 -12.01 -8.31 -3.51
CA THR A 25 -11.64 -9.47 -4.31
C THR A 25 -10.12 -9.58 -4.42
N LYS A 26 -9.59 -10.80 -4.58
CA LYS A 26 -8.15 -11.03 -4.82
C LYS A 26 -7.63 -10.15 -5.95
N LYS A 27 -8.39 -10.05 -7.04
CA LYS A 27 -8.04 -9.23 -8.20
C LYS A 27 -7.96 -7.74 -7.83
N ALA A 28 -8.97 -7.18 -7.17
CA ALA A 28 -8.97 -5.77 -6.78
C ALA A 28 -7.82 -5.39 -5.84
N ILE A 29 -7.44 -6.30 -4.92
CA ILE A 29 -6.28 -6.11 -4.04
C ILE A 29 -4.99 -6.13 -4.87
N CYS A 30 -4.82 -7.11 -5.75
CA CYS A 30 -3.66 -7.21 -6.62
C CYS A 30 -3.52 -5.98 -7.53
N ASP A 31 -4.60 -5.56 -8.18
CA ASP A 31 -4.63 -4.40 -9.07
C ASP A 31 -4.24 -3.10 -8.33
N LEU A 32 -4.58 -2.99 -7.05
CA LEU A 32 -4.19 -1.86 -6.19
C LEU A 32 -2.74 -1.94 -5.71
N VAL A 33 -2.30 -3.10 -5.23
CA VAL A 33 -1.03 -3.25 -4.48
C VAL A 33 0.16 -3.51 -5.40
N ILE A 34 -0.01 -4.25 -6.51
CA ILE A 34 1.09 -4.63 -7.41
C ILE A 34 1.82 -3.41 -8.00
N PRO A 35 1.14 -2.35 -8.49
CA PRO A 35 1.85 -1.18 -9.03
C PRO A 35 2.74 -0.50 -7.99
N PHE A 36 2.28 -0.42 -6.74
CA PHE A 36 3.06 0.15 -5.64
C PHE A 36 4.24 -0.76 -5.27
N ARG A 37 3.99 -2.07 -5.18
CA ARG A 37 5.02 -3.07 -4.94
C ARG A 37 6.16 -2.97 -5.96
N ASP A 38 5.82 -2.96 -7.25
CA ASP A 38 6.80 -2.96 -8.33
C ASP A 38 7.59 -1.66 -8.39
N LYS A 39 6.92 -0.52 -8.13
CA LYS A 39 7.56 0.80 -8.11
C LYS A 39 8.65 0.90 -7.03
N TYR A 40 8.43 0.29 -5.88
CA TYR A 40 9.34 0.36 -4.72
C TYR A 40 10.11 -0.95 -4.51
N ASN A 41 10.05 -1.89 -5.46
CA ASN A 41 10.71 -3.19 -5.41
C ASN A 41 10.47 -3.94 -4.08
N LEU A 42 9.23 -3.90 -3.59
CA LEU A 42 8.83 -4.54 -2.34
C LEU A 42 8.45 -6.00 -2.56
N THR A 43 8.46 -6.78 -1.49
CA THR A 43 7.76 -8.07 -1.47
C THR A 43 6.23 -7.86 -1.44
N ASP A 44 5.47 -8.87 -1.87
CA ASP A 44 4.00 -8.87 -1.76
C ASP A 44 3.53 -8.58 -0.33
N LEU A 45 4.21 -9.16 0.66
CA LEU A 45 3.89 -8.97 2.07
C LEU A 45 4.10 -7.52 2.50
N GLN A 46 5.27 -6.94 2.21
CA GLN A 46 5.58 -5.55 2.59
C GLN A 46 4.59 -4.56 1.97
N ALA A 47 4.33 -4.67 0.66
CA ALA A 47 3.39 -3.77 -0.01
C ALA A 47 1.97 -3.87 0.58
N LEU A 48 1.56 -5.07 0.97
CA LEU A 48 0.26 -5.32 1.58
C LEU A 48 0.19 -4.81 3.03
N GLN A 49 1.25 -4.95 3.82
CA GLN A 49 1.36 -4.38 5.17
C GLN A 49 1.27 -2.86 5.14
N ILE A 50 1.95 -2.21 4.17
CA ILE A 50 1.85 -0.76 3.96
C ILE A 50 0.41 -0.36 3.60
N ALA A 51 -0.22 -1.04 2.64
CA ALA A 51 -1.60 -0.76 2.21
C ALA A 51 -2.62 -0.90 3.35
N ARG A 52 -2.40 -1.83 4.29
CA ARG A 52 -3.26 -2.05 5.46
C ARG A 52 -2.94 -1.14 6.65
N ASN A 53 -1.94 -0.28 6.54
CA ASN A 53 -1.46 0.56 7.63
C ASN A 53 -1.00 -0.28 8.86
N GLU A 54 -0.30 -1.39 8.61
CA GLU A 54 0.23 -2.28 9.64
C GLU A 54 1.65 -1.89 10.10
N LEU A 55 2.31 -0.95 9.40
CA LEU A 55 3.66 -0.48 9.69
C LEU A 55 3.65 1.00 10.10
N SER A 56 4.58 1.37 10.98
CA SER A 56 4.84 2.76 11.33
C SER A 56 5.48 3.54 10.19
N MET A 57 5.38 4.87 10.19
CA MET A 57 6.01 5.71 9.18
C MET A 57 7.54 5.57 9.12
N SER A 58 8.19 5.26 10.24
CA SER A 58 9.63 4.96 10.29
C SER A 58 9.97 3.66 9.55
N GLU A 59 9.22 2.58 9.81
CA GLU A 59 9.42 1.30 9.12
C GLU A 59 9.14 1.44 7.61
N ILE A 60 8.11 2.19 7.25
CA ILE A 60 7.79 2.49 5.84
C ILE A 60 8.94 3.28 5.20
N ALA A 61 9.51 4.27 5.88
CA ALA A 61 10.65 5.04 5.35
C ALA A 61 11.90 4.18 5.17
N GLU A 62 12.15 3.21 6.05
CA GLU A 62 13.26 2.25 5.91
C GLU A 62 13.06 1.31 4.73
N LEU A 63 11.83 0.87 4.46
CA LEU A 63 11.51 -0.01 3.34
C LEU A 63 11.53 0.68 1.97
N LEU A 64 11.30 1.99 1.93
CA LEU A 64 11.14 2.77 0.70
C LEU A 64 12.38 3.64 0.37
N ASN A 65 13.48 3.49 1.13
CA ASN A 65 14.75 4.20 0.95
C ASN A 65 15.73 3.47 0.02
#